data_AF-A0A9D8TRH5-F1
#
_entry.id   AF-A0A9D8TRH5-F1
#
_cell.length_a   1.000
_cell.length_b   1.000
_cell.length_c   1.000
_cell.angle_alpha   90.00
_cell.angle_beta   90.00
_cell.angle_gamma   90.00
#
_symmetry.space_group_name_H-M   'P 1'
#
loop_
_entity.id
_entity.type
_entity.pdbx_description
1 polymer ?
#
loop_
_entity_poly.entity_id
_entity_poly.type
_entity_poly.pdbx_seq_one_letter_code
_entity_poly.pdbx_strand_id
1 'polypeptide(L)'
;SNVAAAREGDVIITAGYAKMGDGRLVQQFGKVQEEGGEKLLLSALCLSERRLDIVSSFKAEDLDESRLTEGTRLLKDLVSWSQNLPNFIPPSSCAPSNTLIKDLKERVKREGYGAKDYLGYKDGIKIPLAVGKKEDQPDLAVFTDDAKFMSIPSMRLRYRGLADLIKPMGWSSIFSWSVGMFIDPDREIEKVTKALNAANPETRSMGIGDLEDDKG
;
A
#
# COMPACT_ATOMS: atom_id res chain seq x y z
N SER A 1 -2.16 -25.51 -11.62
CA SER A 1 -3.57 -25.33 -11.21
C SER A 1 -3.89 -23.85 -11.24
N ASN A 2 -4.68 -23.41 -12.23
CA ASN A 2 -5.12 -22.02 -12.34
C ASN A 2 -6.19 -21.75 -11.27
N VAL A 3 -5.85 -20.96 -10.25
CA VAL A 3 -6.81 -20.36 -9.31
C VAL A 3 -7.37 -19.06 -9.92
N ALA A 4 -7.63 -19.05 -11.22
CA ALA A 4 -7.96 -17.83 -11.97
C ALA A 4 -9.46 -17.45 -11.91
N ALA A 5 -10.27 -18.15 -11.11
CA ALA A 5 -11.72 -17.98 -11.09
C ALA A 5 -12.33 -17.69 -9.71
N ALA A 6 -11.57 -17.84 -8.61
CA ALA A 6 -12.05 -17.48 -7.28
C ALA A 6 -11.60 -16.05 -6.96
N ARG A 7 -12.57 -15.20 -6.61
CA ARG A 7 -12.38 -13.84 -6.13
C ARG A 7 -13.27 -13.70 -4.91
N GLU A 8 -12.64 -13.51 -3.76
CA GLU A 8 -13.32 -13.43 -2.48
C GLU A 8 -13.11 -12.04 -1.88
N GLY A 9 -14.07 -11.59 -1.07
CA GLY A 9 -13.97 -10.29 -0.41
C GLY A 9 -12.81 -10.26 0.59
N ASP A 10 -12.82 -11.21 1.53
CA ASP A 10 -11.85 -11.29 2.63
C ASP A 10 -11.19 -12.68 2.63
N VAL A 11 -9.86 -12.73 2.69
CA VAL A 11 -9.06 -13.95 2.59
C VAL A 11 -8.06 -14.03 3.74
N ILE A 12 -7.97 -15.21 4.35
CA ILE A 12 -6.94 -15.52 5.36
C ILE A 12 -5.94 -16.50 4.73
N ILE A 13 -4.68 -16.10 4.64
CA ILE A 13 -3.57 -16.98 4.25
C ILE A 13 -2.81 -17.36 5.53
N THR A 14 -2.89 -18.63 5.90
CA THR A 14 -2.08 -19.17 6.99
C THR A 14 -0.88 -19.94 6.44
N ALA A 15 0.31 -19.68 7.00
CA ALA A 15 1.47 -20.50 6.68
C ALA A 15 1.31 -21.92 7.24
N GLY A 16 0.67 -22.11 8.39
CA GLY A 16 0.44 -23.44 8.97
C GLY A 16 1.70 -24.17 9.45
N TYR A 17 2.85 -23.50 9.55
CA TYR A 17 4.12 -24.07 10.03
C TYR A 17 4.55 -23.43 11.35
N ALA A 18 5.09 -24.22 12.25
CA ALA A 18 5.55 -23.76 13.56
C ALA A 18 6.96 -24.25 13.87
N LYS A 19 7.62 -23.57 14.81
CA LYS A 19 8.89 -24.00 15.38
C LYS A 19 8.67 -25.25 16.24
N MET A 20 9.67 -26.13 16.24
CA MET A 20 9.73 -27.25 17.19
C MET A 20 10.05 -26.74 18.61
N GLY A 21 9.96 -27.63 19.60
CA GLY A 21 10.25 -27.29 21.00
C GLY A 21 11.69 -26.80 21.27
N ASP A 22 12.62 -27.06 20.35
CA ASP A 22 14.00 -26.56 20.38
C ASP A 22 14.17 -25.18 19.70
N GLY A 23 13.06 -24.57 19.24
CA GLY A 23 13.04 -23.27 18.58
C GLY A 23 13.39 -23.29 17.09
N ARG A 24 13.68 -24.45 16.50
CA ARG A 24 14.03 -24.57 15.07
C ARG A 24 12.79 -24.66 14.20
N LEU A 25 12.79 -23.94 13.08
CA LEU A 25 11.77 -24.05 12.05
C LEU A 25 12.14 -25.16 11.04
N VAL A 26 11.27 -26.15 10.88
CA VAL A 26 11.43 -27.18 9.84
C VAL A 26 10.94 -26.60 8.51
N GLN A 27 11.88 -26.19 7.65
CA GLN A 27 11.58 -25.67 6.32
C GLN A 27 11.23 -26.78 5.32
N GLN A 28 10.02 -27.32 5.46
CA GLN A 28 9.38 -28.24 4.52
C GLN A 28 8.03 -27.65 4.08
N PHE A 29 8.08 -26.62 3.25
CA PHE A 29 6.91 -25.81 2.87
C PHE A 29 6.03 -26.44 1.78
N GLY A 30 6.16 -27.75 1.54
CA GLY A 30 5.41 -28.50 0.54
C GLY A 30 5.45 -27.85 -0.85
N LYS A 31 4.27 -27.65 -1.45
CA LYS A 31 4.11 -27.09 -2.80
C LYS A 31 4.73 -25.70 -3.00
N VAL A 32 4.93 -24.93 -1.93
CA VAL A 32 5.59 -23.62 -2.02
C VAL A 32 7.09 -23.76 -2.31
N GLN A 33 7.68 -24.88 -1.93
CA GLN A 33 9.09 -25.17 -2.16
C GLN A 33 9.36 -25.77 -3.55
N GLU A 34 8.34 -26.31 -4.20
CA GLU A 34 8.38 -26.87 -5.55
C GLU A 34 8.53 -25.76 -6.62
N GLU A 35 8.91 -26.16 -7.83
CA GLU A 35 8.97 -25.25 -8.99
C GLU A 35 7.58 -24.65 -9.26
N GLY A 36 7.50 -23.32 -9.37
CA GLY A 36 6.23 -22.61 -9.53
C GLY A 36 5.48 -22.33 -8.23
N GLY A 37 6.07 -22.65 -7.06
CA GLY A 37 5.50 -22.33 -5.75
C GLY A 37 5.24 -20.82 -5.55
N GLU A 38 6.05 -19.97 -6.18
CA GLU A 38 5.84 -18.52 -6.21
C GLU A 38 4.52 -18.14 -6.90
N LYS A 39 4.14 -18.86 -7.96
CA LYS A 39 2.86 -18.63 -8.66
C LYS A 39 1.67 -19.06 -7.81
N LEU A 40 1.83 -20.10 -6.98
CA LEU A 40 0.79 -20.52 -6.04
C LEU A 40 0.55 -19.43 -4.99
N LEU A 41 1.62 -18.88 -4.41
CA LEU A 41 1.51 -17.76 -3.47
C LEU A 41 0.91 -16.52 -4.11
N LEU A 42 1.40 -16.11 -5.29
CA LEU A 42 0.84 -14.97 -6.03
C LEU A 42 -0.65 -15.18 -6.35
N SER A 43 -1.03 -16.40 -6.74
CA SER A 43 -2.43 -16.73 -6.99
C SER A 43 -3.29 -16.63 -5.73
N ALA A 44 -2.77 -17.08 -4.57
CA ALA A 44 -3.47 -16.94 -3.29
C ALA A 44 -3.61 -15.47 -2.88
N LEU A 45 -2.58 -14.64 -3.08
CA LEU A 45 -2.64 -13.21 -2.83
C LEU A 45 -3.68 -12.50 -3.71
N CYS A 46 -3.84 -12.96 -4.96
CA CYS A 46 -4.83 -12.43 -5.90
C CYS A 46 -6.29 -12.84 -5.58
N LEU A 47 -6.53 -13.72 -4.60
CA LEU A 47 -7.88 -14.10 -4.19
C LEU A 47 -8.62 -12.96 -3.47
N SER A 48 -7.89 -12.13 -2.72
CA SER A 48 -8.45 -11.07 -1.89
C SER A 48 -8.76 -9.82 -2.72
N GLU A 49 -10.02 -9.38 -2.70
CA GLU A 49 -10.43 -8.09 -3.28
C GLU A 49 -10.46 -6.94 -2.25
N ARG A 50 -10.67 -7.23 -0.97
CA ARG A 50 -10.77 -6.22 0.10
C ARG A 50 -9.76 -6.42 1.22
N ARG A 51 -9.79 -7.57 1.89
CA ARG A 51 -9.00 -7.82 3.10
C ARG A 51 -8.18 -9.10 2.97
N LEU A 52 -6.89 -8.98 3.27
CA LEU A 52 -5.97 -10.10 3.32
C LEU A 52 -5.32 -10.14 4.71
N ASP A 53 -5.60 -11.20 5.46
CA ASP A 53 -4.92 -11.48 6.72
C ASP A 53 -3.88 -12.59 6.51
N ILE A 54 -2.63 -12.34 6.90
CA ILE A 54 -1.54 -13.32 6.82
C ILE A 54 -1.21 -13.78 8.22
N VAL A 55 -1.37 -15.07 8.48
CA VAL A 55 -1.16 -15.68 9.80
C VAL A 55 0.07 -16.57 9.75
N SER A 56 1.07 -16.26 10.57
CA SER A 56 2.30 -17.03 10.70
C SER A 56 2.70 -17.21 12.16
N SER A 57 3.19 -18.40 12.52
CA SER A 57 3.80 -18.70 13.82
C SER A 57 5.33 -18.61 13.83
N PHE A 58 5.92 -18.07 12.75
CA PHE A 58 7.35 -17.79 12.64
C PHE A 58 7.59 -16.40 12.01
N LYS A 59 8.79 -15.87 12.22
CA LYS A 59 9.27 -14.61 11.66
C LYS A 59 10.09 -14.85 10.39
N ALA A 60 10.25 -13.83 9.54
CA ALA A 60 11.09 -13.95 8.35
C ALA A 60 12.55 -14.33 8.68
N GLU A 61 13.06 -13.87 9.82
CA GLU A 61 14.40 -14.18 10.35
C GLU A 61 14.58 -15.66 10.71
N ASP A 62 13.49 -16.40 10.91
CA ASP A 62 13.53 -17.83 11.24
C ASP A 62 13.78 -18.70 10.00
N LEU A 63 13.75 -18.13 8.80
CA LEU A 63 14.06 -18.83 7.55
C LEU A 63 15.55 -18.71 7.20
N ASP A 64 16.20 -19.87 7.12
CA ASP A 64 17.53 -20.11 6.59
C ASP A 64 17.60 -19.78 5.09
N GLU A 65 18.34 -18.71 4.78
CA GLU A 65 18.62 -18.20 3.43
C GLU A 65 19.20 -19.25 2.49
N SER A 66 20.04 -20.14 3.02
CA SER A 66 20.74 -21.15 2.20
C SER A 66 19.81 -22.22 1.63
N ARG A 67 18.58 -22.29 2.17
CA ARG A 67 17.56 -23.30 1.83
C ARG A 67 16.37 -22.72 1.06
N LEU A 68 16.42 -21.43 0.70
CA LEU A 68 15.33 -20.78 -0.02
C LEU A 68 15.31 -21.14 -1.50
N THR A 69 14.14 -21.58 -1.95
CA THR A 69 13.71 -21.63 -3.36
C THR A 69 12.97 -20.34 -3.72
N GLU A 70 12.61 -20.13 -4.99
CA GLU A 70 11.88 -18.92 -5.41
C GLU A 70 10.55 -18.73 -4.65
N GLY A 71 9.74 -19.78 -4.51
CA GLY A 71 8.48 -19.71 -3.77
C GLY A 71 8.66 -19.44 -2.28
N THR A 72 9.66 -20.07 -1.65
CA THR A 72 9.93 -19.85 -0.21
C THR A 72 10.61 -18.52 0.08
N ARG A 73 11.32 -17.95 -0.90
CA ARG A 73 11.80 -16.56 -0.87
C ARG A 73 10.63 -15.58 -0.91
N LEU A 74 9.66 -15.78 -1.80
CA LEU A 74 8.45 -14.96 -1.82
C LEU A 74 7.65 -15.07 -0.51
N LEU A 75 7.57 -16.26 0.09
CA LEU A 75 6.96 -16.43 1.42
C LEU A 75 7.72 -15.63 2.49
N LYS A 76 9.05 -15.66 2.48
CA LYS A 76 9.89 -14.88 3.40
C LYS A 76 9.63 -13.38 3.23
N ASP A 77 9.61 -12.90 1.99
CA ASP A 77 9.35 -11.50 1.67
C ASP A 77 7.95 -11.09 2.14
N LEU A 78 6.95 -11.95 1.96
CA LEU A 78 5.58 -11.71 2.41
C LEU A 78 5.48 -11.62 3.93
N VAL A 79 6.12 -12.53 4.67
CA VAL A 79 6.16 -12.49 6.14
C VAL A 79 6.92 -11.24 6.60
N SER A 80 8.08 -10.96 6.03
CA SER A 80 8.88 -9.76 6.35
C SER A 80 8.09 -8.48 6.11
N TRP A 81 7.40 -8.39 4.98
CA TRP A 81 6.52 -7.26 4.65
C TRP A 81 5.39 -7.13 5.67
N SER A 82 4.69 -8.24 5.99
CA SER A 82 3.58 -8.24 6.96
C SER A 82 4.00 -7.77 8.35
N GLN A 83 5.23 -8.10 8.78
CA GLN A 83 5.79 -7.67 10.07
C GLN A 83 6.07 -6.17 10.13
N ASN A 84 6.30 -5.54 8.98
CA ASN A 84 6.64 -4.13 8.87
C ASN A 84 5.46 -3.24 8.42
N LEU A 85 4.31 -3.84 8.10
CA LEU A 85 3.11 -3.16 7.59
C LEU A 85 2.69 -1.90 8.38
N PRO A 86 2.63 -1.89 9.72
CA PRO A 86 2.16 -0.73 10.48
C PRO A 86 2.99 0.54 10.25
N ASN A 87 4.27 0.38 9.93
CA ASN A 87 5.22 1.48 9.72
C ASN A 87 5.63 1.62 8.25
N PHE A 88 5.02 0.84 7.35
CA PHE A 88 5.45 0.79 5.96
C PHE A 88 4.91 1.98 5.17
N ILE A 89 5.83 2.84 4.71
CA ILE A 89 5.54 3.89 3.75
C ILE A 89 6.14 3.45 2.42
N PRO A 90 5.36 3.40 1.33
CA PRO A 90 5.90 3.09 0.01
C PRO A 90 7.05 4.03 -0.36
N PRO A 91 8.00 3.59 -1.20
CA PRO A 91 9.07 4.47 -1.64
C PRO A 91 8.49 5.70 -2.36
N SER A 92 9.03 6.88 -2.04
CA SER A 92 8.80 8.09 -2.83
C SER A 92 9.85 8.19 -3.92
N SER A 93 9.45 8.62 -5.12
CA SER A 93 10.41 8.96 -6.18
C SER A 93 10.29 10.45 -6.51
N CYS A 94 11.40 11.18 -6.63
CA CYS A 94 11.32 12.52 -7.19
C CYS A 94 11.10 12.38 -8.71
N ALA A 95 9.89 12.59 -9.23
CA ALA A 95 9.71 12.64 -10.67
C ALA A 95 10.37 13.95 -11.18
N PRO A 96 11.35 13.89 -12.08
CA PRO A 96 12.12 15.07 -12.46
C PRO A 96 11.26 16.16 -13.11
N SER A 97 10.16 15.80 -13.77
CA SER A 97 9.49 16.63 -14.80
C SER A 97 8.24 17.39 -14.38
N ASN A 98 7.68 17.22 -13.17
CA ASN A 98 6.46 17.93 -12.78
C ASN A 98 6.73 19.08 -11.80
N THR A 99 7.07 20.25 -12.35
CA THR A 99 7.35 21.47 -11.59
C THR A 99 6.16 21.94 -10.76
N LEU A 100 4.93 21.76 -11.24
CA LEU A 100 3.72 22.16 -10.51
C LEU A 100 3.53 21.34 -9.23
N ILE A 101 3.76 20.01 -9.30
CA ILE A 101 3.69 19.16 -8.11
C ILE A 101 4.81 19.48 -7.11
N LYS A 102 6.00 19.83 -7.60
CA LYS A 102 7.10 20.28 -6.73
C LYS A 102 6.76 21.60 -6.02
N ASP A 103 6.25 22.59 -6.74
CA ASP A 103 5.81 23.87 -6.17
C ASP A 103 4.68 23.67 -5.15
N LEU A 104 3.67 22.88 -5.50
CA LEU A 104 2.56 22.55 -4.59
C LEU A 104 3.07 21.84 -3.33
N LYS A 105 3.99 20.88 -3.46
CA LYS A 105 4.64 20.20 -2.32
C LYS A 105 5.35 21.21 -1.40
N GLU A 106 6.15 22.10 -1.96
CA GLU A 106 6.90 23.10 -1.18
C GLU A 106 5.97 24.07 -0.44
N ARG A 107 4.87 24.50 -1.08
CA ARG A 107 3.85 25.33 -0.45
C ARG A 107 3.12 24.59 0.68
N VAL A 108 2.72 23.34 0.48
CA VAL A 108 2.12 22.49 1.54
C VAL A 108 3.07 22.37 2.73
N LYS A 109 4.38 22.18 2.49
CA LYS A 109 5.38 22.15 3.56
C LYS A 109 5.51 23.48 4.29
N ARG A 110 5.38 24.61 3.60
CA ARG A 110 5.41 25.96 4.20
C ARG A 110 4.24 26.20 5.15
N GLU A 111 3.08 25.61 4.88
CA GLU A 111 1.91 25.60 5.78
C GLU A 111 2.08 24.66 6.99
N GLY A 112 3.22 23.97 7.11
CA GLY A 112 3.53 23.09 8.25
C GLY A 112 3.04 21.65 8.12
N TYR A 113 2.57 21.24 6.94
CA TYR A 113 2.14 19.87 6.67
C TYR A 113 3.25 19.00 6.05
N GLY A 114 3.14 17.69 6.23
CA GLY A 114 4.00 16.72 5.58
C GLY A 114 3.59 16.46 4.14
N ALA A 115 4.54 16.36 3.21
CA ALA A 115 4.25 16.10 1.81
C ALA A 115 5.34 15.29 1.11
N LYS A 116 4.93 14.23 0.38
CA LYS A 116 5.79 13.36 -0.45
C LYS A 116 5.25 13.28 -1.87
N ASP A 117 6.10 13.48 -2.85
CA ASP A 117 5.75 13.37 -4.27
C ASP A 117 5.99 11.96 -4.82
N TYR A 118 5.10 11.55 -5.73
CA TYR A 118 5.11 10.26 -6.43
C TYR A 118 5.35 9.06 -5.49
N LEU A 119 4.53 8.98 -4.44
CA LEU A 119 4.55 7.89 -3.47
C LEU A 119 4.00 6.62 -4.12
N GLY A 120 4.82 5.57 -4.19
CA GLY A 120 4.43 4.27 -4.74
C GLY A 120 5.59 3.53 -5.43
N TYR A 121 5.37 2.25 -5.69
CA TYR A 121 6.39 1.38 -6.29
C TYR A 121 6.70 1.76 -7.75
N LYS A 122 7.89 1.36 -8.23
CA LYS A 122 8.42 1.70 -9.56
C LYS A 122 7.42 1.40 -10.68
N ASP A 123 6.86 0.18 -10.67
CA ASP A 123 5.93 -0.32 -11.69
C ASP A 123 4.47 -0.29 -11.21
N GLY A 124 4.20 0.35 -10.07
CA GLY A 124 2.88 0.51 -9.50
C GLY A 124 2.22 1.85 -9.82
N ILE A 125 0.99 1.99 -9.34
CA ILE A 125 0.33 3.30 -9.25
C ILE A 125 1.12 4.15 -8.25
N LYS A 126 1.43 5.37 -8.66
CA LYS A 126 2.10 6.36 -7.82
C LYS A 126 1.13 7.49 -7.55
N ILE A 127 0.97 7.85 -6.28
CA ILE A 127 0.21 9.02 -5.86
C ILE A 127 1.06 10.25 -6.18
N PRO A 128 0.64 11.17 -7.07
CA PRO A 128 1.47 12.30 -7.49
C PRO A 128 1.94 13.17 -6.31
N LEU A 129 1.05 13.44 -5.35
CA LEU A 129 1.38 14.11 -4.11
C LEU A 129 0.58 13.49 -2.95
N ALA A 130 1.29 12.96 -1.95
CA ALA A 130 0.74 12.42 -0.73
C ALA A 130 0.98 13.43 0.40
N VAL A 131 -0.09 13.82 1.10
CA VAL A 131 -0.08 14.87 2.13
C VAL A 131 -0.57 14.30 3.46
N GLY A 132 0.05 14.72 4.54
CA GLY A 132 -0.28 14.29 5.91
C GLY A 132 -0.02 15.40 6.93
N LYS A 133 -0.52 15.21 8.15
CA LYS A 133 -0.12 16.06 9.29
C LYS A 133 1.38 15.94 9.58
N LYS A 134 1.94 14.77 9.31
CA LYS A 134 3.39 14.50 9.33
C LYS A 134 3.82 13.88 8.01
N GLU A 135 5.08 14.05 7.65
CA GLU A 135 5.62 13.59 6.35
C GLU A 135 5.70 12.05 6.25
N ASP A 136 5.80 11.37 7.40
CA ASP A 136 5.79 9.92 7.52
C ASP A 136 4.37 9.32 7.62
N GLN A 137 3.36 10.14 7.86
CA GLN A 137 1.96 9.72 8.00
C GLN A 137 1.06 10.46 7.00
N PRO A 138 1.20 10.20 5.70
CA PRO A 138 0.31 10.75 4.70
C PRO A 138 -1.06 10.08 4.75
N ASP A 139 -2.12 10.88 4.71
CA ASP A 139 -3.53 10.45 4.81
C ASP A 139 -4.39 10.96 3.63
N LEU A 140 -3.86 11.92 2.85
CA LEU A 140 -4.52 12.51 1.70
C LEU A 140 -3.69 12.28 0.43
N ALA A 141 -4.31 11.69 -0.59
CA ALA A 141 -3.77 11.64 -1.94
C ALA A 141 -4.29 12.81 -2.78
N VAL A 142 -3.38 13.56 -3.39
CA VAL A 142 -3.69 14.60 -4.37
C VAL A 142 -3.31 14.09 -5.75
N PHE A 143 -4.32 13.80 -6.55
CA PHE A 143 -4.16 13.42 -7.95
C PHE A 143 -4.18 14.65 -8.86
N THR A 144 -3.56 14.53 -10.02
CA THR A 144 -3.48 15.58 -11.04
C THR A 144 -3.61 14.97 -12.43
N ASP A 145 -3.87 15.82 -13.43
CA ASP A 145 -3.86 15.55 -14.87
C ASP A 145 -2.47 15.32 -15.48
N ASP A 146 -1.59 14.57 -14.81
CA ASP A 146 -0.28 14.23 -15.36
C ASP A 146 -0.36 13.18 -16.50
N ALA A 147 0.77 12.90 -17.14
CA ALA A 147 0.83 11.94 -18.24
C ALA A 147 0.33 10.53 -17.86
N LYS A 148 0.55 10.09 -16.61
CA LYS A 148 0.06 8.79 -16.13
C LYS A 148 -1.44 8.79 -15.94
N PHE A 149 -2.01 9.86 -15.38
CA PHE A 149 -3.45 10.03 -15.27
C PHE A 149 -4.10 10.06 -16.66
N MET A 150 -3.49 10.80 -17.59
CA MET A 150 -4.01 10.96 -18.96
C MET A 150 -3.90 9.69 -19.79
N SER A 151 -2.98 8.78 -19.47
CA SER A 151 -2.85 7.50 -20.18
C SER A 151 -3.91 6.46 -19.80
N ILE A 152 -4.64 6.65 -18.68
CA ILE A 152 -5.73 5.74 -18.26
C ILE A 152 -6.90 5.86 -19.27
N PRO A 153 -7.22 4.85 -20.08
CA PRO A 153 -8.16 5.01 -21.20
C PRO A 153 -9.60 5.28 -20.75
N SER A 154 -10.03 4.65 -19.66
CA SER A 154 -11.40 4.78 -19.14
C SER A 154 -11.53 5.97 -18.20
N MET A 155 -12.39 6.92 -18.54
CA MET A 155 -12.71 8.06 -17.67
C MET A 155 -13.26 7.59 -16.32
N ARG A 156 -14.11 6.56 -16.30
CA ARG A 156 -14.60 5.98 -15.04
C ARG A 156 -13.47 5.43 -14.19
N LEU A 157 -12.56 4.65 -14.78
CA LEU A 157 -11.41 4.09 -14.07
C LEU A 157 -10.49 5.20 -13.53
N ARG A 158 -10.29 6.24 -14.34
CA ARG A 158 -9.43 7.37 -14.03
C ARG A 158 -9.92 8.19 -12.83
N TYR A 159 -11.21 8.52 -12.79
CA TYR A 159 -11.76 9.37 -11.74
C TYR A 159 -12.26 8.59 -10.53
N ARG A 160 -12.98 7.49 -10.77
CA ARG A 160 -13.58 6.68 -9.69
C ARG A 160 -12.63 5.59 -9.23
N GLY A 161 -11.99 4.89 -10.17
CA GLY A 161 -11.14 3.74 -9.84
C GLY A 161 -9.92 4.10 -8.99
N LEU A 162 -9.26 5.24 -9.23
CA LEU A 162 -8.13 5.68 -8.40
C LEU A 162 -8.56 5.98 -6.95
N ALA A 163 -9.70 6.64 -6.76
CA ALA A 163 -10.25 6.92 -5.44
C ALA A 163 -10.69 5.62 -4.74
N ASP A 164 -11.39 4.75 -5.45
CA ASP A 164 -11.86 3.45 -4.95
C ASP A 164 -10.70 2.52 -4.56
N LEU A 165 -9.55 2.63 -5.24
CA LEU A 165 -8.38 1.82 -4.94
C LEU A 165 -7.79 2.14 -3.57
N ILE A 166 -7.67 3.43 -3.23
CA ILE A 166 -6.95 3.87 -2.02
C ILE A 166 -7.86 4.06 -0.81
N LYS A 167 -9.16 4.25 -1.02
CA LYS A 167 -10.14 4.44 0.05
C LYS A 167 -10.19 3.29 1.07
N PRO A 168 -10.14 1.99 0.68
CA PRO A 168 -10.10 0.89 1.63
C PRO A 168 -8.85 0.89 2.51
N MET A 169 -7.74 1.48 2.05
CA MET A 169 -6.52 1.67 2.85
C MET A 169 -6.63 2.83 3.85
N GLY A 170 -7.81 3.45 3.98
CA GLY A 170 -8.06 4.60 4.87
C GLY A 170 -7.65 5.95 4.28
N TRP A 171 -7.25 6.02 3.00
CA TRP A 171 -6.82 7.27 2.37
C TRP A 171 -8.00 8.10 1.89
N SER A 172 -7.92 9.41 2.12
CA SER A 172 -8.75 10.38 1.41
C SER A 172 -8.11 10.78 0.08
N SER A 173 -8.91 11.21 -0.90
CA SER A 173 -8.40 11.64 -2.21
C SER A 173 -9.06 12.91 -2.70
N ILE A 174 -8.28 13.79 -3.35
CA ILE A 174 -8.79 14.91 -4.13
C ILE A 174 -8.08 15.01 -5.48
N PHE A 175 -8.69 15.76 -6.40
CA PHE A 175 -8.06 16.16 -7.65
C PHE A 175 -7.66 17.63 -7.58
N SER A 176 -6.42 17.94 -7.90
CA SER A 176 -5.93 19.29 -8.18
C SER A 176 -5.43 19.29 -9.62
N TRP A 177 -5.90 20.24 -10.43
CA TRP A 177 -5.60 20.28 -11.86
C TRP A 177 -4.44 21.22 -12.12
N SER A 178 -3.60 20.89 -13.10
CA SER A 178 -2.46 21.69 -13.53
C SER A 178 -2.82 23.16 -13.78
N VAL A 179 -3.98 23.41 -14.42
CA VAL A 179 -4.52 24.74 -14.67
C VAL A 179 -4.82 25.50 -13.37
N GLY A 180 -5.42 24.84 -12.38
CA GLY A 180 -5.71 25.45 -11.08
C GLY A 180 -4.44 25.78 -10.31
N MET A 181 -3.50 24.83 -10.25
CA MET A 181 -2.18 25.03 -9.62
C MET A 181 -1.40 26.19 -10.24
N PHE A 182 -1.55 26.40 -11.55
CA PHE A 182 -0.84 27.45 -12.26
C PHE A 182 -1.49 28.83 -12.05
N ILE A 183 -2.82 28.92 -12.11
CA ILE A 183 -3.54 30.19 -12.04
C ILE A 183 -3.60 30.73 -10.61
N ASP A 184 -3.91 29.87 -9.64
CA ASP A 184 -4.14 30.24 -8.24
C ASP A 184 -3.65 29.11 -7.32
N PRO A 185 -2.32 29.00 -7.12
CA PRO A 185 -1.75 27.96 -6.29
C PRO A 185 -2.21 28.07 -4.84
N ASP A 186 -2.43 29.28 -4.33
CA ASP A 186 -2.81 29.49 -2.92
C ASP A 186 -4.22 28.96 -2.65
N ARG A 187 -5.14 29.11 -3.60
CA ARG A 187 -6.46 28.47 -3.54
C ARG A 187 -6.40 26.95 -3.60
N GLU A 188 -5.49 26.38 -4.40
CA GLU A 188 -5.30 24.91 -4.41
C GLU A 188 -4.71 24.43 -3.08
N ILE A 189 -3.85 25.21 -2.43
CA ILE A 189 -3.35 24.91 -1.08
C ILE A 189 -4.49 24.93 -0.06
N GLU A 190 -5.36 25.94 -0.06
CA GLU A 190 -6.53 25.99 0.83
C GLU A 190 -7.42 24.75 0.65
N LYS A 191 -7.63 24.32 -0.59
CA LYS A 191 -8.39 23.11 -0.91
C LYS A 191 -7.72 21.84 -0.40
N VAL A 192 -6.39 21.72 -0.55
CA VAL A 192 -5.60 20.58 -0.04
C VAL A 192 -5.67 20.54 1.49
N THR A 193 -5.44 21.65 2.18
CA THR A 193 -5.43 21.72 3.65
C THR A 193 -6.82 21.48 4.23
N LYS A 194 -7.87 22.03 3.61
CA LYS A 194 -9.26 21.75 3.99
C LYS A 194 -9.61 20.27 3.85
N ALA A 195 -9.20 19.65 2.74
CA ALA A 195 -9.43 18.21 2.51
C ALA A 195 -8.66 17.35 3.53
N LEU A 196 -7.42 17.72 3.85
CA LEU A 196 -6.61 17.02 4.84
C LEU A 196 -7.22 17.10 6.23
N ASN A 197 -7.71 18.28 6.63
CA ASN A 197 -8.33 18.47 7.94
C ASN A 197 -9.70 17.79 8.05
N ALA A 198 -10.39 17.56 6.93
CA ALA A 198 -11.61 16.77 6.87
C ALA A 198 -11.36 15.25 6.78
N ALA A 199 -10.14 14.83 6.44
CA ALA A 199 -9.78 13.42 6.40
C ALA A 199 -9.78 12.85 7.83
N ASN A 200 -10.46 11.72 8.04
CA ASN A 200 -10.51 11.06 9.34
C ASN A 200 -9.41 9.98 9.44
N PRO A 201 -8.33 10.20 10.21
CA PRO A 201 -7.21 9.26 10.32
C PRO A 201 -7.58 7.97 11.08
N GLU A 202 -8.68 7.94 11.85
CA GLU A 202 -9.04 6.77 12.67
C GLU A 202 -9.31 5.50 11.86
N THR A 203 -9.74 5.64 10.59
CA THR A 203 -9.98 4.51 9.68
C THR A 203 -8.72 3.65 9.43
N ARG A 204 -7.52 4.20 9.62
CA ARG A 204 -6.24 3.49 9.43
C ARG A 204 -5.87 2.62 10.64
N SER A 205 -6.40 2.92 11.82
CA SER A 205 -6.10 2.20 13.07
C SER A 205 -6.94 0.93 13.27
N MET A 206 -8.16 0.89 12.71
CA MET A 206 -9.11 -0.23 12.84
C MET A 206 -8.71 -1.53 12.11
N GLY A 207 -7.62 -1.53 11.34
CA GLY A 207 -7.24 -2.68 10.52
C GLY A 207 -6.39 -3.75 11.21
N ILE A 208 -5.79 -3.47 12.37
CA ILE A 208 -4.67 -4.31 12.88
C ILE A 208 -4.76 -4.62 14.40
N GLY A 209 -5.59 -3.93 15.20
CA GLY A 209 -5.55 -4.06 16.67
C GLY A 209 -6.69 -4.80 17.37
N ASP A 210 -7.91 -4.83 16.83
CA ASP A 210 -9.10 -5.11 17.65
C ASP A 210 -9.47 -6.61 17.80
N LEU A 211 -8.48 -7.51 17.80
CA LEU A 211 -8.69 -8.94 18.11
C LEU A 211 -8.12 -9.36 19.48
N GLU A 212 -7.48 -8.47 20.22
CA GLU A 212 -7.12 -8.68 21.62
C GLU A 212 -8.04 -7.86 22.52
N ASP A 213 -9.26 -8.36 22.74
CA ASP A 213 -10.00 -8.25 24.01
C ASP A 213 -11.44 -8.77 23.81
N ASP A 214 -11.58 -10.09 23.66
CA ASP A 214 -12.82 -10.77 24.07
C ASP A 214 -12.45 -12.09 24.76
N LYS A 215 -12.01 -11.97 26.01
CA LYS A 215 -12.05 -13.05 26.99
C LYS A 215 -13.02 -12.65 28.09
N GLY A 216 -14.30 -12.92 27.83
CA GLY A 216 -15.32 -13.20 28.85
C GLY A 216 -15.45 -14.69 29.10
#